data_AF-A0A7C2C3B7-F1
#
_entry.id   AF-A0A7C2C3B7-F1
#
_cell.length_a   1.000
_cell.length_b   1.000
_cell.length_c   1.000
_cell.angle_alpha   90.00
_cell.angle_beta   90.00
_cell.angle_gamma   90.00
#
_symmetry.space_group_name_H-M   'P 1'
#
loop_
_entity.id
_entity.type
_entity.pdbx_description
1 polymer ?
#
loop_
_entity_poly.entity_id
_entity_poly.type
_entity_poly.pdbx_seq_one_letter_code
_entity_poly.pdbx_strand_id
1 'polypeptide(L)'
;DKPINLTNGPQGIRAIQRPPLFFKPVLTALGITADDATLYALYFYFLVLLVVGFAVVITRRLENSWVGRAWTAIREDELAAQAMGIPLVRMKLGAFAAGASFAGAMGMIFGAKQYFINPESFTFMESIGVLAMVIVGGMGSIPGAIVGATVVTVLNLQVLKGLSLLLNQLRATDAVIPIINYPLSRWPTQLDPAKYERLVFGILLVIMSILRPQGIIPERRHQLELEGRRAEAAPALAPTAGGGADG
;
A
#
# COMPACT_ATOMS: atom_id res chain seq x y z
N ASP A 1 13.74 40.45 6.31
CA ASP A 1 12.50 40.53 7.11
C ASP A 1 12.14 39.17 7.70
N LYS A 2 12.21 39.04 9.03
CA LYS A 2 11.72 37.84 9.74
C LYS A 2 10.24 38.08 10.03
N PRO A 3 9.29 37.33 9.43
CA PRO A 3 7.88 37.52 9.73
C PRO A 3 7.63 37.26 11.21
N ILE A 4 6.85 38.14 11.84
CA ILE A 4 6.47 38.06 13.24
C ILE A 4 5.67 36.77 13.43
N ASN A 5 6.25 35.80 14.14
CA ASN A 5 5.72 34.45 14.25
C ASN A 5 4.60 34.41 15.30
N LEU A 6 3.44 34.94 14.92
CA LEU A 6 2.28 35.13 15.80
C LEU A 6 1.60 33.82 16.22
N THR A 7 1.79 32.75 15.44
CA THR A 7 1.07 31.47 15.60
C THR A 7 1.96 30.32 16.09
N ASN A 8 3.26 30.56 16.28
CA ASN A 8 4.25 29.55 16.70
C ASN A 8 4.32 28.31 15.78
N GLY A 9 3.85 28.44 14.53
CA GLY A 9 3.80 27.36 13.55
C GLY A 9 2.77 26.25 13.89
N PRO A 10 2.73 25.17 13.08
CA PRO A 10 1.87 24.02 13.36
C PRO A 10 2.32 23.29 14.64
N GLN A 11 1.60 23.53 15.74
CA GLN A 11 1.82 22.82 16.98
C GLN A 11 1.15 21.45 16.93
N GLY A 12 1.97 20.41 16.86
CA GLY A 12 1.52 19.03 16.92
C GLY A 12 1.02 18.61 18.31
N ILE A 13 0.32 17.46 18.36
CA ILE A 13 -0.12 16.86 19.62
C ILE A 13 1.06 16.10 20.23
N ARG A 14 1.48 16.51 21.43
CA ARG A 14 2.59 15.91 22.20
C ARG A 14 2.06 14.99 23.28
N ALA A 15 2.93 14.09 23.75
CA ALA A 15 2.68 13.24 24.92
C ALA A 15 1.45 12.34 24.77
N ILE A 16 1.27 11.74 23.59
CA ILE A 16 0.27 10.68 23.41
C ILE A 16 0.69 9.52 24.31
N GLN A 17 -0.13 9.23 25.31
CA GLN A 17 0.15 8.18 26.30
C GLN A 17 0.15 6.82 25.61
N ARG A 18 1.16 6.02 25.93
CA ARG A 18 1.26 4.65 25.44
C ARG A 18 0.32 3.75 26.25
N PRO A 19 -0.31 2.76 25.62
CA PRO A 19 -1.14 1.81 26.34
C PRO A 19 -0.30 1.04 27.37
N PRO A 20 -0.84 0.74 28.57
CA PRO A 20 -0.11 0.00 29.58
C PRO A 20 0.25 -1.40 29.09
N LEU A 21 1.48 -1.84 29.36
CA LEU A 21 1.98 -3.19 29.05
C LEU A 21 1.38 -4.22 30.02
N PHE A 22 0.08 -4.49 29.90
CA PHE A 22 -0.67 -5.39 30.78
C PHE A 22 -0.09 -6.82 30.86
N PHE A 23 0.68 -7.23 29.86
CA PHE A 23 1.31 -8.56 29.77
C PHE A 23 2.73 -8.62 30.36
N LYS A 24 3.36 -7.48 30.69
CA LYS A 24 4.70 -7.43 31.30
C LYS A 24 4.79 -8.21 32.63
N PRO A 25 3.81 -8.15 33.54
CA PRO A 25 3.83 -8.96 34.77
C PRO A 25 3.79 -10.46 34.50
N VAL A 26 3.08 -10.88 33.44
CA VAL A 26 2.97 -12.30 33.06
C VAL A 26 4.27 -12.79 32.44
N LEU A 27 4.91 -12.00 31.56
CA LEU A 27 6.20 -12.36 30.96
C LEU A 27 7.32 -12.45 32.00
N THR A 28 7.33 -11.52 32.97
CA THR A 28 8.30 -11.55 34.06
C THR A 28 8.09 -12.74 35.00
N ALA A 29 6.83 -13.14 35.25
CA ALA A 29 6.52 -14.38 35.96
C ALA A 29 6.97 -15.65 35.20
N LEU A 30 6.99 -15.60 33.86
CA LEU A 30 7.51 -16.65 32.97
C LEU A 30 9.05 -16.62 32.81
N GLY A 31 9.76 -15.74 33.53
CA GLY A 31 11.22 -15.62 33.46
C GLY A 31 11.74 -14.92 32.20
N ILE A 32 10.87 -14.33 31.37
CA ILE A 32 11.24 -13.57 30.18
C ILE A 32 11.42 -12.11 30.57
N THR A 33 12.68 -11.70 30.78
CA THR A 33 13.03 -10.29 31.03
C THR A 33 13.45 -9.63 29.71
N ALA A 34 12.64 -8.71 29.22
CA ALA A 34 12.93 -7.90 28.04
C ALA A 34 12.84 -6.41 28.38
N ASP A 35 13.62 -5.60 27.67
CA ASP A 35 13.62 -4.14 27.84
C ASP A 35 12.27 -3.54 27.38
N ASP A 36 11.84 -2.47 28.03
CA ASP A 36 10.53 -1.85 27.77
C ASP A 36 10.42 -1.35 26.33
N ALA A 37 11.52 -0.87 25.74
CA ALA A 37 11.56 -0.48 24.33
C ALA A 37 11.22 -1.66 23.39
N THR A 38 11.79 -2.83 23.67
CA THR A 38 11.55 -4.05 22.88
C THR A 38 10.13 -4.58 23.06
N LEU A 39 9.60 -4.53 24.28
CA LEU A 39 8.23 -4.95 24.59
C LEU A 39 7.20 -4.08 23.86
N TYR A 40 7.39 -2.75 23.84
CA TYR A 40 6.51 -1.86 23.06
C TYR A 40 6.62 -2.11 21.56
N ALA A 41 7.82 -2.36 21.03
CA ALA A 41 7.99 -2.67 19.61
C ALA A 41 7.24 -3.95 19.22
N LEU A 42 7.36 -5.01 20.02
CA LEU A 42 6.62 -6.26 19.82
C LEU A 42 5.11 -6.08 19.98
N TYR A 43 4.68 -5.31 20.97
CA TYR A 43 3.26 -5.00 21.20
C TYR A 43 2.62 -4.37 19.96
N PHE A 44 3.21 -3.28 19.45
CA PHE A 44 2.68 -2.61 18.27
C PHE A 44 2.78 -3.49 17.02
N TYR A 45 3.82 -4.30 16.89
CA TYR A 45 3.96 -5.25 15.79
C TYR A 45 2.81 -6.27 15.77
N PHE A 46 2.57 -6.97 16.88
CA PHE A 46 1.48 -7.95 16.97
C PHE A 46 0.10 -7.29 16.88
N LEU A 47 -0.07 -6.09 17.44
CA LEU A 47 -1.31 -5.34 17.35
C LEU A 47 -1.63 -4.95 15.91
N VAL A 48 -0.66 -4.42 15.15
CA VAL A 48 -0.85 -4.11 13.73
C VAL A 48 -1.11 -5.38 12.94
N LEU A 49 -0.38 -6.47 13.21
CA LEU A 49 -0.59 -7.76 12.54
C LEU A 49 -1.99 -8.32 12.79
N LEU A 50 -2.50 -8.21 14.02
CA LEU A 50 -3.88 -8.57 14.37
C LEU A 50 -4.88 -7.72 13.59
N VAL A 51 -4.70 -6.39 13.57
CA VAL A 51 -5.59 -5.48 12.84
C VAL A 51 -5.58 -5.74 11.34
N VAL A 52 -4.42 -6.01 10.75
CA VAL A 52 -4.29 -6.43 9.34
C VAL A 52 -5.01 -7.75 9.11
N GLY A 53 -4.79 -8.76 9.95
CA GLY A 53 -5.49 -10.04 9.85
C GLY A 53 -7.01 -9.89 9.93
N PHE A 54 -7.48 -9.08 10.87
CA PHE A 54 -8.89 -8.74 11.04
C PHE A 54 -9.46 -8.00 9.82
N ALA A 55 -8.74 -7.01 9.30
CA ALA A 55 -9.13 -6.28 8.09
C ALA A 55 -9.21 -7.19 6.86
N VAL A 56 -8.28 -8.15 6.71
CA VAL A 56 -8.33 -9.16 5.64
C VAL A 56 -9.56 -10.06 5.78
N VAL A 57 -9.86 -10.53 7.00
CA VAL A 57 -11.02 -11.39 7.26
C VAL A 57 -12.33 -10.64 6.99
N ILE A 58 -12.47 -9.41 7.48
CA ILE A 58 -13.66 -8.58 7.23
C ILE A 58 -13.81 -8.31 5.74
N THR A 59 -12.75 -7.85 5.07
CA THR A 59 -12.82 -7.49 3.64
C THR A 59 -13.22 -8.70 2.80
N ARG A 60 -12.66 -9.88 3.07
CA ARG A 60 -13.06 -11.13 2.39
C ARG A 60 -14.51 -11.52 2.65
N ARG A 61 -15.00 -11.36 3.88
CA ARG A 61 -16.42 -11.61 4.19
C ARG A 61 -17.33 -10.60 3.51
N LEU A 62 -16.91 -9.34 3.45
CA LEU A 62 -17.65 -8.25 2.84
C LEU A 62 -17.74 -8.39 1.32
N GLU A 63 -16.64 -8.79 0.67
CA GLU A 63 -16.59 -9.10 -0.77
C GLU A 63 -17.58 -10.21 -1.16
N ASN A 64 -17.67 -11.27 -0.35
CA ASN A 64 -18.59 -12.40 -0.57
C ASN A 64 -20.04 -12.11 -0.13
N SER A 65 -20.28 -10.99 0.55
CA SER A 65 -21.60 -10.62 1.04
C SER A 65 -22.48 -10.03 -0.08
N TRP A 66 -23.78 -9.82 0.23
CA TRP A 66 -24.69 -9.13 -0.68
C TRP A 66 -24.26 -7.67 -0.96
N VAL A 67 -23.63 -7.00 0.01
CA VAL A 67 -23.11 -5.64 -0.14
C VAL A 67 -21.93 -5.62 -1.12
N GLY A 68 -21.02 -6.58 -1.00
CA GLY A 68 -19.88 -6.71 -1.92
C GLY A 68 -20.32 -6.98 -3.36
N ARG A 69 -21.34 -7.83 -3.55
CA ARG A 69 -21.95 -8.04 -4.88
C ARG A 69 -22.59 -6.77 -5.44
N ALA A 70 -23.28 -5.99 -4.61
CA ALA A 70 -23.85 -4.71 -5.03
C ALA A 70 -22.75 -3.70 -5.44
N TRP A 71 -21.63 -3.62 -4.70
CA TRP A 71 -20.48 -2.79 -5.11
C TRP A 71 -19.83 -3.26 -6.40
N THR A 72 -19.80 -4.57 -6.64
CA THR A 72 -19.29 -5.13 -7.90
C THR A 72 -20.17 -4.67 -9.07
N ALA A 73 -21.49 -4.81 -8.96
CA ALA A 73 -22.42 -4.39 -9.99
C ALA A 73 -22.32 -2.88 -10.29
N ILE A 74 -22.18 -2.05 -9.25
CA ILE A 74 -21.98 -0.60 -9.41
C ILE A 74 -20.66 -0.27 -10.12
N ARG A 75 -19.59 -1.06 -9.88
CA ARG A 75 -18.29 -0.87 -10.54
C ARG A 75 -18.33 -1.24 -12.03
N GLU A 76 -19.16 -2.21 -12.41
CA GLU A 76 -19.32 -2.65 -13.81
C GLU A 76 -20.20 -1.66 -14.61
N ASP A 77 -21.42 -1.40 -14.13
CA ASP A 77 -22.34 -0.44 -14.75
C ASP A 77 -23.30 0.14 -13.70
N GLU A 78 -23.08 1.41 -13.39
CA GLU A 78 -23.90 2.14 -12.42
C GLU A 78 -25.36 2.31 -12.85
N LEU A 79 -25.62 2.48 -14.15
CA LEU A 79 -26.98 2.67 -14.68
C LEU A 79 -27.77 1.36 -14.63
N ALA A 80 -27.16 0.25 -15.03
CA ALA A 80 -27.77 -1.08 -14.89
C ALA A 80 -28.00 -1.46 -13.43
N ALA A 81 -27.04 -1.19 -12.53
CA ALA A 81 -27.21 -1.42 -11.10
C ALA A 81 -28.41 -0.65 -10.53
N GLN A 82 -28.61 0.60 -10.96
CA GLN A 82 -29.74 1.42 -10.56
C GLN A 82 -31.08 0.87 -11.09
N ALA A 83 -31.12 0.43 -12.36
CA ALA A 83 -32.31 -0.19 -12.96
C ALA A 83 -32.72 -1.49 -12.23
N MET A 84 -31.75 -2.22 -11.68
CA MET A 84 -31.97 -3.42 -10.86
C MET A 84 -32.36 -3.11 -9.40
N GLY A 85 -32.58 -1.83 -9.05
CA GLY A 85 -33.05 -1.41 -7.73
C GLY A 85 -31.96 -1.28 -6.66
N ILE A 86 -30.68 -1.25 -7.03
CA ILE A 86 -29.58 -1.09 -6.07
C ILE A 86 -29.49 0.39 -5.63
N PRO A 87 -29.55 0.70 -4.31
CA PRO A 87 -29.49 2.08 -3.83
C PRO A 87 -28.06 2.64 -3.89
N LEU A 88 -27.71 3.27 -5.02
CA LEU A 88 -26.36 3.76 -5.34
C LEU A 88 -25.72 4.61 -4.22
N VAL A 89 -26.45 5.61 -3.72
CA VAL A 89 -25.92 6.54 -2.71
C VAL A 89 -25.54 5.80 -1.42
N ARG A 90 -26.42 4.95 -0.90
CA ARG A 90 -26.15 4.18 0.33
C ARG A 90 -24.97 3.22 0.14
N MET A 91 -24.87 2.60 -1.04
CA MET A 91 -23.77 1.69 -1.34
C MET A 91 -22.43 2.42 -1.46
N LYS A 92 -22.37 3.55 -2.18
CA LYS A 92 -21.15 4.37 -2.29
C LYS A 92 -20.71 4.93 -0.94
N LEU A 93 -21.64 5.45 -0.13
CA LEU A 93 -21.35 5.90 1.23
C LEU A 93 -20.87 4.75 2.13
N GLY A 94 -21.47 3.57 2.01
CA GLY A 94 -21.03 2.37 2.73
C GLY A 94 -19.60 1.96 2.38
N ALA A 95 -19.23 2.01 1.10
CA ALA A 95 -17.86 1.72 0.65
C ALA A 95 -16.87 2.74 1.22
N PHE A 96 -17.21 4.03 1.16
CA PHE A 96 -16.40 5.09 1.74
C PHE A 96 -16.25 4.95 3.27
N ALA A 97 -17.34 4.70 4.00
CA ALA A 97 -17.33 4.52 5.44
C ALA A 97 -16.50 3.29 5.86
N ALA A 98 -16.62 2.18 5.12
CA ALA A 98 -15.81 0.98 5.36
C ALA A 98 -14.32 1.29 5.20
N GLY A 99 -13.90 1.93 4.10
CA GLY A 99 -12.51 2.35 3.91
C GLY A 99 -12.01 3.32 4.98
N ALA A 100 -12.81 4.35 5.30
CA ALA A 100 -12.49 5.34 6.32
C ALA A 100 -12.34 4.72 7.72
N SER A 101 -13.11 3.68 8.05
CA SER A 101 -13.01 2.99 9.34
C SER A 101 -11.65 2.32 9.54
N PHE A 102 -11.13 1.63 8.51
CA PHE A 102 -9.81 1.00 8.56
C PHE A 102 -8.69 2.04 8.58
N ALA A 103 -8.81 3.11 7.77
CA ALA A 103 -7.86 4.21 7.79
C ALA A 103 -7.81 4.91 9.17
N GLY A 104 -8.97 5.13 9.80
CA GLY A 104 -9.07 5.71 11.14
C GLY A 104 -8.46 4.81 12.23
N ALA A 105 -8.75 3.50 12.19
CA ALA A 105 -8.16 2.54 13.12
C ALA A 105 -6.62 2.52 13.03
N MET A 106 -6.07 2.50 11.81
CA MET A 106 -4.62 2.56 11.60
C MET A 106 -4.03 3.92 12.00
N GLY A 107 -4.73 5.03 11.75
CA GLY A 107 -4.31 6.37 12.18
C GLY A 107 -4.18 6.50 13.70
N MET A 108 -5.13 5.92 14.46
CA MET A 108 -5.06 5.87 15.92
C MET A 108 -3.80 5.14 16.39
N ILE A 109 -3.54 3.96 15.84
CA ILE A 109 -2.37 3.13 16.20
C ILE A 109 -1.06 3.85 15.84
N PHE A 110 -1.02 4.47 14.66
CA PHE A 110 0.12 5.26 14.22
C PHE A 110 0.43 6.41 15.18
N GLY A 111 -0.58 7.16 15.61
CA GLY A 111 -0.42 8.22 16.60
C GLY A 111 0.06 7.71 17.96
N ALA A 112 -0.50 6.61 18.45
CA ALA A 112 -0.08 5.97 19.70
C ALA A 112 1.38 5.49 19.66
N LYS A 113 1.86 5.04 18.48
CA LYS A 113 3.26 4.64 18.28
C LYS A 113 4.21 5.84 18.23
N GLN A 114 3.83 6.92 17.55
CA GLN A 114 4.75 8.02 17.22
C GLN A 114 4.98 9.00 18.39
N TYR A 115 4.16 8.96 19.46
CA TYR A 115 4.20 9.82 20.66
C TYR A 115 3.93 11.32 20.42
N PHE A 116 4.32 11.81 19.25
CA PHE A 116 4.12 13.16 18.77
C PHE A 116 3.62 13.10 17.32
N ILE A 117 2.54 13.83 17.03
CA ILE A 117 2.00 13.96 15.67
C ILE A 117 2.05 15.42 15.25
N ASN A 118 2.56 15.71 14.06
CA ASN A 118 2.55 17.06 13.47
C ASN A 118 1.75 17.01 12.15
N PRO A 119 0.84 17.97 11.88
CA PRO A 119 0.17 18.10 10.59
C PRO A 119 1.11 18.08 9.38
N GLU A 120 2.34 18.58 9.52
CA GLU A 120 3.35 18.58 8.44
C GLU A 120 3.79 17.17 8.02
N SER A 121 3.52 16.14 8.83
CA SER A 121 3.81 14.75 8.48
C SER A 121 2.76 14.14 7.55
N PHE A 122 1.58 14.75 7.38
CA PHE A 122 0.50 14.24 6.52
C PHE A 122 0.38 15.07 5.25
N THR A 123 1.47 15.09 4.47
CA THR A 123 1.49 15.84 3.21
C THR A 123 0.73 15.12 2.10
N PHE A 124 0.33 15.85 1.07
CA PHE A 124 -0.21 15.28 -0.17
C PHE A 124 0.72 14.23 -0.82
N MET A 125 2.02 14.34 -0.60
CA MET A 125 2.97 13.36 -1.13
C MET A 125 2.84 12.00 -0.42
N GLU A 126 2.53 11.98 0.87
CA GLU A 126 2.31 10.74 1.62
C GLU A 126 1.03 10.04 1.16
N SER A 127 -0.03 10.77 0.81
CA SER A 127 -1.26 10.16 0.28
C SER A 127 -1.04 9.57 -1.11
N ILE A 128 -0.25 10.23 -1.98
CA ILE A 128 0.20 9.63 -3.25
C ILE A 128 1.03 8.37 -3.00
N GLY A 129 1.90 8.37 -1.98
CA GLY A 129 2.68 7.20 -1.59
C GLY A 129 1.81 5.99 -1.26
N VAL A 130 0.77 6.20 -0.44
CA VAL A 130 -0.22 5.15 -0.11
C VAL A 130 -0.98 4.69 -1.37
N LEU A 131 -1.40 5.61 -2.23
CA LEU A 131 -2.03 5.26 -3.50
C LEU A 131 -1.11 4.42 -4.38
N ALA A 132 0.18 4.74 -4.44
CA ALA A 132 1.18 3.99 -5.19
C ALA A 132 1.35 2.57 -4.66
N MET A 133 1.38 2.38 -3.35
CA MET A 133 1.40 1.04 -2.74
C MET A 133 0.24 0.16 -3.23
N VAL A 134 -0.96 0.72 -3.31
CA VAL A 134 -2.17 0.00 -3.73
C VAL A 134 -2.17 -0.24 -5.25
N ILE A 135 -1.81 0.75 -6.06
CA ILE A 135 -1.75 0.60 -7.53
C ILE A 135 -0.74 -0.47 -7.92
N VAL A 136 0.46 -0.43 -7.32
CA VAL A 136 1.52 -1.41 -7.58
C VAL A 136 1.09 -2.80 -7.18
N GLY A 137 0.39 -2.93 -6.05
CA GLY A 137 -0.17 -4.19 -5.60
C GLY A 137 -1.28 -4.73 -6.51
N GLY A 138 -2.13 -3.85 -7.04
CA GLY A 138 -3.33 -4.14 -7.82
C GLY A 138 -4.60 -3.77 -7.05
N MET A 139 -5.47 -2.95 -7.66
CA MET A 139 -6.65 -2.35 -7.00
C MET A 139 -7.75 -3.37 -6.59
N GLY A 140 -7.73 -4.58 -7.16
CA GLY A 140 -8.74 -5.64 -6.93
C GLY A 140 -8.23 -6.87 -6.18
N SER A 141 -7.04 -6.82 -5.57
CA SER A 141 -6.42 -7.99 -4.93
C SER A 141 -5.88 -7.66 -3.55
N ILE A 142 -6.51 -8.24 -2.50
CA ILE A 142 -6.04 -8.12 -1.12
C ILE A 142 -4.57 -8.55 -0.96
N PRO A 143 -4.12 -9.74 -1.42
CA PRO A 143 -2.71 -10.10 -1.32
C PRO A 143 -1.83 -9.21 -2.21
N GLY A 144 -2.37 -8.72 -3.34
CA GLY A 144 -1.71 -7.74 -4.19
C GLY A 144 -1.36 -6.47 -3.42
N ALA A 145 -2.33 -5.86 -2.74
CA ALA A 145 -2.12 -4.66 -1.92
C ALA A 145 -1.05 -4.85 -0.83
N ILE A 146 -1.01 -6.01 -0.18
CA ILE A 146 0.03 -6.33 0.83
C ILE A 146 1.42 -6.39 0.18
N VAL A 147 1.55 -7.08 -0.96
CA VAL A 147 2.81 -7.16 -1.70
C VAL A 147 3.22 -5.78 -2.21
N GLY A 148 2.30 -5.00 -2.76
CA GLY A 148 2.56 -3.64 -3.24
C GLY A 148 3.06 -2.72 -2.14
N ALA A 149 2.40 -2.71 -0.97
CA ALA A 149 2.86 -1.98 0.20
C ALA A 149 4.25 -2.42 0.66
N THR A 150 4.51 -3.74 0.66
CA THR A 150 5.82 -4.29 1.04
C THR A 150 6.92 -3.86 0.06
N VAL A 151 6.69 -4.00 -1.24
CA VAL A 151 7.66 -3.66 -2.30
C VAL A 151 8.01 -2.18 -2.26
N VAL A 152 6.99 -1.30 -2.23
CA VAL A 152 7.22 0.15 -2.20
C VAL A 152 7.92 0.58 -0.91
N THR A 153 7.56 -0.02 0.23
CA THR A 153 8.21 0.26 1.52
C THR A 153 9.66 -0.20 1.53
N VAL A 154 9.97 -1.40 1.04
CA VAL A 154 11.35 -1.93 0.94
C VAL A 154 12.17 -1.10 -0.03
N LEU A 155 11.60 -0.73 -1.18
CA LEU A 155 12.24 0.15 -2.14
C LEU A 155 12.64 1.47 -1.48
N ASN A 156 11.71 2.13 -0.78
CA ASN A 156 11.98 3.36 -0.05
C ASN A 156 13.05 3.17 1.04
N LEU A 157 12.76 2.30 2.01
CA LEU A 157 13.51 2.23 3.25
C LEU A 157 14.85 1.52 3.12
N GLN A 158 14.97 0.53 2.23
CA GLN A 158 16.19 -0.27 2.08
C GLN A 158 16.96 0.10 0.83
N VAL A 159 16.29 0.18 -0.32
CA VAL A 159 17.00 0.37 -1.60
C VAL A 159 17.43 1.82 -1.77
N LEU A 160 16.52 2.80 -1.69
CA LEU A 160 16.86 4.20 -1.90
C LEU A 160 17.78 4.74 -0.79
N LYS A 161 17.40 4.50 0.47
CA LYS A 161 18.21 4.95 1.62
C LYS A 161 19.53 4.19 1.74
N GLY A 162 19.53 2.88 1.47
CA GLY A 162 20.76 2.07 1.46
C GLY A 162 21.73 2.49 0.35
N LEU A 163 21.22 2.75 -0.86
CA LEU A 163 22.02 3.29 -1.96
C LEU A 163 22.56 4.69 -1.63
N SER A 164 21.75 5.55 -1.03
CA SER A 164 22.21 6.86 -0.55
C SER A 164 23.36 6.72 0.46
N LEU A 165 23.23 5.82 1.43
CA LEU A 165 24.27 5.56 2.43
C LEU A 165 25.56 5.01 1.78
N LEU A 166 25.42 4.04 0.87
CA LEU A 166 26.54 3.47 0.11
C LEU A 166 27.26 4.55 -0.70
N LEU A 167 26.52 5.40 -1.43
CA LEU A 167 27.08 6.50 -2.21
C LEU A 167 27.78 7.52 -1.30
N ASN A 168 27.23 7.80 -0.12
CA ASN A 168 27.85 8.70 0.85
C ASN A 168 29.14 8.10 1.45
N GLN A 169 29.20 6.78 1.67
CA GLN A 169 30.42 6.08 2.12
C GLN A 169 31.50 6.01 1.02
N LEU A 170 31.11 5.72 -0.22
CA LEU A 170 32.03 5.72 -1.38
C LEU A 170 32.59 7.12 -1.65
N ARG A 171 31.78 8.17 -1.44
CA ARG A 171 32.22 9.57 -1.51
C ARG A 171 33.24 9.91 -0.41
N ALA A 172 33.08 9.36 0.80
CA ALA A 172 34.01 9.57 1.91
C ALA A 172 35.36 8.85 1.73
N THR A 173 35.45 7.90 0.81
CA THR A 173 36.66 7.10 0.55
C THR A 173 37.42 7.57 -0.70
N ASP A 174 37.06 8.74 -1.29
CA ASP A 174 37.63 9.26 -2.54
C ASP A 174 37.64 8.21 -3.68
N ALA A 175 36.61 7.35 -3.75
CA ALA A 175 36.51 6.34 -4.79
C ALA A 175 36.34 6.98 -6.18
N VAL A 176 37.20 6.64 -7.13
CA VAL A 176 37.14 7.12 -8.52
C VAL A 176 36.34 6.12 -9.34
N ILE A 177 35.39 6.59 -10.18
CA ILE A 177 34.67 5.69 -11.09
C ILE A 177 35.67 5.17 -12.14
N PRO A 178 35.95 3.85 -12.22
CA PRO A 178 37.03 3.31 -13.05
C PRO A 178 36.81 3.53 -14.56
N ILE A 179 35.59 3.84 -14.99
CA ILE A 179 35.23 4.03 -16.40
C ILE A 179 35.53 5.46 -16.91
N ILE A 180 35.50 6.48 -16.05
CA ILE A 180 35.57 7.90 -16.48
C ILE A 180 36.66 8.70 -15.72
N ASN A 181 37.43 8.03 -14.84
CA ASN A 181 38.49 8.63 -14.02
C ASN A 181 38.07 9.95 -13.33
N TYR A 182 36.82 10.00 -12.88
CA TYR A 182 36.23 11.18 -12.23
C TYR A 182 36.12 10.91 -10.72
N PRO A 183 36.72 11.76 -9.85
CA PRO A 183 36.61 11.60 -8.42
C PRO A 183 35.17 11.88 -7.97
N LEU A 184 34.56 10.90 -7.30
CA LEU A 184 33.16 10.95 -6.85
C LEU A 184 32.92 12.07 -5.82
N SER A 185 33.99 12.62 -5.25
CA SER A 185 34.01 13.74 -4.30
C SER A 185 33.50 15.06 -4.90
N ARG A 186 33.52 15.21 -6.23
CA ARG A 186 32.95 16.37 -6.94
C ARG A 186 31.52 16.14 -7.47
N TRP A 187 30.93 14.96 -7.25
CA TRP A 187 29.54 14.76 -7.63
C TRP A 187 28.62 15.67 -6.80
N PRO A 188 27.73 16.45 -7.44
CA PRO A 188 26.88 17.40 -6.74
C PRO A 188 26.10 16.71 -5.62
N THR A 189 26.14 17.26 -4.40
CA THR A 189 25.34 16.84 -3.22
C THR A 189 23.82 16.96 -3.43
N GLN A 190 23.43 17.46 -4.60
CA GLN A 190 22.06 17.54 -5.08
C GLN A 190 21.57 16.19 -5.60
N LEU A 191 22.45 15.30 -6.09
CA LEU A 191 22.15 13.95 -6.60
C LEU A 191 22.08 12.89 -5.49
N ASP A 192 21.40 13.18 -4.38
CA ASP A 192 21.15 12.19 -3.34
C ASP A 192 19.86 11.41 -3.67
N PRO A 193 19.90 10.08 -3.88
CA PRO A 193 18.71 9.28 -4.23
C PRO A 193 17.53 9.49 -3.27
N ALA A 194 17.81 9.77 -2.00
CA ALA A 194 16.79 10.04 -0.99
C ALA A 194 16.00 11.34 -1.27
N LYS A 195 16.62 12.34 -1.90
CA LYS A 195 15.93 13.58 -2.30
C LYS A 195 14.99 13.36 -3.49
N TYR A 196 15.28 12.37 -4.33
CA TYR A 196 14.48 12.03 -5.51
C TYR A 196 13.49 10.89 -5.28
N GLU A 197 13.28 10.46 -4.03
CA GLU A 197 12.31 9.43 -3.66
C GLU A 197 10.93 9.66 -4.31
N ARG A 198 10.47 10.92 -4.30
CA ARG A 198 9.20 11.35 -4.88
C ARG A 198 9.14 11.15 -6.40
N LEU A 199 10.24 11.42 -7.10
CA LEU A 199 10.37 11.21 -8.53
C LEU A 199 10.43 9.71 -8.85
N VAL A 200 11.11 8.93 -8.01
CA VAL A 200 11.14 7.46 -8.13
C VAL A 200 9.75 6.86 -7.98
N PHE A 201 8.92 7.34 -7.04
CA PHE A 201 7.52 6.89 -6.93
C PHE A 201 6.69 7.27 -8.16
N GLY A 202 6.86 8.48 -8.70
CA GLY A 202 6.19 8.87 -9.94
C GLY A 202 6.59 7.99 -11.13
N ILE A 203 7.88 7.75 -11.33
CA ILE A 203 8.37 6.85 -12.38
C ILE A 203 7.87 5.42 -12.14
N LEU A 204 7.90 4.94 -10.90
CA LEU A 204 7.43 3.61 -10.56
C LEU A 204 5.94 3.45 -10.88
N LEU A 205 5.12 4.46 -10.58
CA LEU A 205 3.71 4.49 -10.97
C LEU A 205 3.52 4.42 -12.49
N VAL A 206 4.28 5.22 -13.25
CA VAL A 206 4.20 5.23 -14.72
C VAL A 206 4.65 3.90 -15.31
N ILE A 207 5.80 3.38 -14.88
CA ILE A 207 6.33 2.09 -15.33
C ILE A 207 5.35 0.98 -15.00
N MET A 208 4.80 0.98 -13.79
CA MET A 208 3.84 -0.04 -13.39
C MET A 208 2.56 0.06 -14.21
N SER A 209 2.04 1.28 -14.44
CA SER A 209 0.87 1.52 -15.29
C SER A 209 1.08 1.06 -16.72
N ILE A 210 2.33 1.12 -17.23
CA ILE A 210 2.68 0.66 -18.58
C ILE A 210 2.87 -0.86 -18.62
N LEU A 211 3.55 -1.45 -17.64
CA LEU A 211 3.94 -2.86 -17.68
C LEU A 211 2.81 -3.80 -17.22
N ARG A 212 1.99 -3.41 -16.25
CA ARG A 212 0.87 -4.20 -15.75
C ARG A 212 -0.23 -3.30 -15.18
N PRO A 213 -1.21 -2.85 -15.99
CA PRO A 213 -2.31 -2.02 -15.50
C PRO A 213 -3.20 -2.70 -14.44
N GLN A 214 -3.06 -4.02 -14.24
CA GLN A 214 -3.85 -4.80 -13.27
C GLN A 214 -3.17 -5.04 -11.90
N GLY A 215 -1.90 -4.66 -11.69
CA GLY A 215 -1.18 -5.00 -10.45
C GLY A 215 -0.10 -6.07 -10.63
N ILE A 216 0.71 -6.27 -9.58
CA ILE A 216 1.59 -7.45 -9.46
C ILE A 216 0.74 -8.74 -9.35
N ILE A 217 -0.35 -8.70 -8.57
CA ILE A 217 -1.26 -9.84 -8.40
C ILE A 217 -2.65 -9.46 -8.94
N PRO A 218 -3.06 -9.97 -10.11
CA PRO A 218 -4.33 -9.60 -10.73
C PRO A 218 -5.55 -10.13 -9.96
N GLU A 219 -6.69 -9.48 -10.16
CA GLU A 219 -7.99 -9.81 -9.57
C GLU A 219 -8.50 -11.18 -10.09
N ARG A 220 -8.85 -12.10 -9.18
CA ARG A 220 -9.27 -13.47 -9.54
C ARG A 220 -10.56 -13.52 -10.37
N ARG A 221 -11.49 -12.57 -10.17
CA ARG A 221 -12.77 -12.53 -10.91
C ARG A 221 -12.60 -12.26 -12.40
N HIS A 222 -11.69 -11.36 -12.77
CA HIS A 222 -11.39 -11.09 -14.18
C HIS A 222 -10.85 -12.34 -14.91
N GLN A 223 -10.16 -13.23 -14.20
CA GLN A 223 -9.70 -14.51 -14.79
C GLN A 223 -10.89 -15.44 -15.07
N LEU A 224 -11.86 -15.51 -14.15
CA LEU A 224 -13.05 -16.33 -14.32
C LEU A 224 -13.94 -15.86 -15.48
N GLU A 225 -14.01 -14.56 -15.74
CA GLU A 225 -14.70 -14.01 -16.90
C GLU A 225 -14.02 -14.37 -18.23
N LEU A 226 -12.68 -14.32 -18.28
CA LEU A 226 -11.91 -14.73 -19.46
C LEU A 226 -12.01 -16.24 -19.72
N GLU A 227 -11.99 -17.05 -18.65
CA GLU A 227 -12.20 -18.50 -18.73
C GLU A 227 -13.62 -18.84 -19.18
N GLY A 228 -14.64 -18.15 -18.65
CA GLY A 228 -16.03 -18.29 -19.09
C GLY A 228 -16.21 -17.96 -20.57
N ARG A 229 -15.69 -16.82 -21.02
CA ARG A 229 -15.72 -16.42 -22.44
C ARG A 229 -14.95 -17.38 -23.35
N ARG A 230 -13.82 -17.93 -22.90
CA ARG A 230 -13.08 -18.97 -23.64
C ARG A 230 -13.86 -20.28 -23.73
N ALA A 231 -14.49 -20.71 -22.63
CA ALA A 231 -15.31 -21.92 -22.60
C ALA A 231 -16.54 -21.78 -23.51
N GLU A 232 -17.13 -20.59 -23.57
CA GLU A 232 -18.27 -20.28 -24.43
C GLU A 232 -17.87 -20.16 -25.92
N ALA A 233 -16.65 -19.68 -26.21
CA ALA A 233 -16.11 -19.61 -27.57
C ALA A 233 -15.55 -20.96 -28.10
N ALA A 234 -15.16 -21.89 -27.22
CA ALA A 234 -14.61 -23.20 -27.57
C ALA A 234 -15.54 -24.06 -28.45
N PRO A 235 -16.86 -24.18 -28.20
CA PRO A 235 -17.77 -24.94 -29.07
C PRO A 235 -18.02 -24.28 -30.44
N ALA A 236 -17.81 -22.96 -30.59
CA ALA A 236 -17.99 -22.25 -31.85
C ALA A 236 -16.80 -22.36 -32.82
N LEU A 237 -15.64 -22.83 -32.33
CA LEU A 237 -14.40 -22.99 -33.10
C LEU A 237 -14.09 -24.44 -33.45
N ALA A 238 -14.94 -25.40 -33.05
CA ALA A 238 -14.81 -26.78 -33.50
C ALA A 238 -15.08 -26.82 -35.01
N PRO A 239 -14.10 -27.23 -35.85
CA PRO A 239 -14.35 -27.35 -37.28
C PRO A 239 -15.49 -28.34 -37.48
N THR A 240 -16.49 -27.95 -38.28
CA THR A 240 -17.57 -28.82 -38.75
C THR A 240 -16.96 -29.94 -39.58
N ALA A 241 -16.46 -30.99 -38.92
CA ALA A 241 -16.02 -32.22 -39.56
C ALA A 241 -17.28 -33.00 -39.95
N GLY A 242 -17.79 -32.75 -41.15
CA GLY A 242 -18.88 -33.54 -41.72
C GLY A 242 -19.49 -32.90 -42.95
N GLY A 243 -19.19 -33.48 -44.12
CA GLY A 243 -19.94 -33.24 -45.35
C GLY A 243 -19.07 -33.00 -46.56
N GLY A 244 -18.50 -34.07 -47.12
CA GLY A 244 -17.71 -33.99 -48.35
C GLY A 244 -17.12 -35.33 -48.78
N ALA A 245 -17.90 -36.40 -48.69
CA ALA A 245 -17.61 -37.66 -49.36
C ALA A 245 -18.87 -38.06 -50.11
N ASP A 246 -18.90 -37.77 -51.41
CA ASP A 246 -19.69 -38.48 -52.42
C ASP A 246 -18.98 -38.25 -53.76
N GLY A 247 -18.46 -39.35 -54.31
CA GLY A 247 -17.92 -39.49 -55.66
C GLY A 247 -18.70 -40.53 -56.43
#